data_AF-A0A2V6PNR4-F1
#
_entry.id   AF-A0A2V6PNR4-F1
#
_cell.length_a   1.000
_cell.length_b   1.000
_cell.length_c   1.000
_cell.angle_alpha   90.00
_cell.angle_beta   90.00
_cell.angle_gamma   90.00
#
_symmetry.space_group_name_H-M   'P 1'
#
loop_
_entity.id
_entity.type
_entity.pdbx_description
1 polymer ?
#
loop_
_entity_poly.entity_id
_entity_poly.type
_entity_poly.pdbx_seq_one_letter_code
_entity_poly.pdbx_strand_id
1 'polypeptide(L)'
;MSRRGRAREPGPSSRRHALRRRAAARGDRPGIGPVARRDPGRRADREPRSRTHRQHHGHPPPHQRRPRAHADREPAPARDGARVRDAHRRIPPGPHPVRRPAVGRDAGGRRPDLRRWSPAVKRAALFVAIVVLAWTAWDTGSDPIRLVRGLPWIVDILRRMLPPDLSVLPAALLGAVKTVEIALLGTAVAAVLALPLGFLSARNVAPASVFHPARATLNFFRSVDTLVYALVFVAAVGLGPFPGVLAVIAYTTTSLAKLYSEAIEGIERGPVDAITATGATRLQILKFGVLPQVLPLFLSYVLYRLETNIRAATVLGFVGAGGIGFYLQTYLRAIEYAAASTVLLVTVLMVMVVDALSSKLRARLV
;
A
#
# COMPACT_ATOMS: atom_id res chain seq x y z
N MET A 1 28.26 -42.02 -71.26
CA MET A 1 29.57 -42.01 -70.56
C MET A 1 29.59 -40.83 -69.60
N SER A 2 30.04 -40.85 -68.34
CA SER A 2 30.38 -41.90 -67.38
C SER A 2 30.68 -41.19 -66.04
N ARG A 3 30.09 -41.67 -64.94
CA ARG A 3 30.55 -41.69 -63.53
C ARG A 3 30.95 -40.42 -62.77
N ARG A 4 30.32 -40.27 -61.59
CA ARG A 4 30.84 -40.32 -60.18
C ARG A 4 29.90 -39.46 -59.32
N GLY A 5 29.41 -39.81 -58.12
CA GLY A 5 29.63 -40.89 -57.17
C GLY A 5 29.34 -40.33 -55.75
N ARG A 6 28.58 -41.07 -54.92
CA ARG A 6 28.54 -41.11 -53.43
C ARG A 6 27.20 -41.73 -53.00
N ALA A 7 27.16 -43.03 -52.73
CA ALA A 7 27.39 -43.67 -51.42
C ALA A 7 26.17 -43.56 -50.47
N ARG A 8 25.45 -44.68 -50.37
CA ARG A 8 24.44 -45.03 -49.36
C ARG A 8 24.96 -46.19 -48.52
N GLU A 9 24.32 -46.39 -47.36
CA GLU A 9 24.24 -47.59 -46.48
C GLU A 9 24.93 -47.50 -45.08
N PRO A 10 24.67 -48.40 -44.08
CA PRO A 10 23.59 -48.27 -43.08
C PRO A 10 23.94 -48.75 -41.62
N GLY A 11 23.16 -48.35 -40.59
CA GLY A 11 23.00 -48.98 -39.24
C GLY A 11 24.27 -49.18 -38.36
N PRO A 12 24.25 -49.90 -37.19
CA PRO A 12 23.17 -50.31 -36.26
C PRO A 12 23.57 -50.20 -34.74
N SER A 13 22.85 -50.89 -33.84
CA SER A 13 23.24 -51.38 -32.47
C SER A 13 23.01 -50.43 -31.27
N SER A 14 22.05 -50.67 -30.36
CA SER A 14 21.94 -51.70 -29.28
C SER A 14 22.87 -51.48 -28.08
N ARG A 15 22.30 -51.30 -26.87
CA ARG A 15 22.78 -51.93 -25.64
C ARG A 15 21.78 -51.82 -24.49
N ARG A 16 21.28 -53.01 -24.11
CA ARG A 16 20.62 -53.34 -22.83
C ARG A 16 21.67 -53.40 -21.71
N HIS A 17 21.24 -53.19 -20.46
CA HIS A 17 21.66 -53.81 -19.18
C HIS A 17 21.35 -52.79 -18.06
N ALA A 18 20.72 -53.08 -16.92
CA ALA A 18 20.43 -54.31 -16.17
C ALA A 18 19.15 -54.05 -15.32
N LEU A 19 18.17 -54.97 -15.18
CA LEU A 19 18.10 -56.08 -14.20
C LEU A 19 18.46 -55.62 -12.78
N ARG A 20 17.75 -55.89 -11.67
CA ARG A 20 16.83 -56.95 -11.20
C ARG A 20 16.60 -56.55 -9.71
N ARG A 21 15.44 -56.68 -9.04
CA ARG A 21 14.81 -57.86 -8.39
C ARG A 21 13.90 -57.28 -7.27
N ARG A 22 12.62 -57.69 -7.18
CA ARG A 22 12.01 -58.58 -6.14
C ARG A 22 12.18 -58.09 -4.69
N ALA A 23 11.25 -58.19 -3.74
CA ALA A 23 9.88 -58.71 -3.60
C ALA A 23 9.45 -58.28 -2.17
N ALA A 24 8.21 -57.84 -1.95
CA ALA A 24 7.14 -58.56 -1.24
C ALA A 24 7.29 -58.78 0.29
N ALA A 25 6.14 -58.60 0.96
CA ALA A 25 5.74 -59.09 2.29
C ALA A 25 6.17 -58.22 3.50
N ARG A 26 5.40 -58.01 4.57
CA ARG A 26 4.03 -58.37 4.98
C ARG A 26 3.81 -57.73 6.37
N GLY A 27 2.57 -57.35 6.67
CA GLY A 27 2.00 -57.30 8.03
C GLY A 27 2.50 -56.20 8.95
N ASP A 28 1.80 -55.80 9.99
CA ASP A 28 0.42 -56.02 10.40
C ASP A 28 0.17 -54.93 11.47
N ARG A 29 -1.06 -54.39 11.53
CA ARG A 29 -1.55 -53.61 12.70
C ARG A 29 -1.92 -54.61 13.84
N PRO A 30 -2.57 -54.29 14.99
CA PRO A 30 -3.14 -53.03 15.53
C PRO A 30 -3.09 -52.84 17.09
N GLY A 31 -3.70 -51.75 17.57
CA GLY A 31 -4.33 -51.59 18.92
C GLY A 31 -3.37 -51.20 20.05
N ILE A 32 -3.70 -50.42 21.08
CA ILE A 32 -4.90 -50.22 21.94
C ILE A 32 -4.65 -48.85 22.66
N GLY A 33 -5.57 -47.98 23.06
CA GLY A 33 -7.03 -47.96 23.16
C GLY A 33 -7.51 -46.60 23.77
N PRO A 34 -8.83 -46.41 23.97
CA PRO A 34 -9.47 -45.14 24.30
C PRO A 34 -10.06 -45.08 25.73
N VAL A 35 -10.13 -43.89 26.35
CA VAL A 35 -10.83 -43.60 27.64
C VAL A 35 -11.07 -42.08 27.69
N ALA A 36 -12.19 -41.46 28.08
CA ALA A 36 -13.55 -41.87 28.42
C ALA A 36 -14.49 -40.64 28.33
N ARG A 37 -15.78 -40.93 28.13
CA ARG A 37 -16.94 -40.04 28.36
C ARG A 37 -17.08 -39.65 29.83
N ARG A 38 -17.51 -38.42 30.11
CA ARG A 38 -18.63 -38.12 31.03
C ARG A 38 -19.40 -36.89 30.55
N ASP A 39 -20.70 -37.09 30.45
CA ASP A 39 -21.80 -36.13 30.28
C ASP A 39 -22.58 -36.12 31.62
N PRO A 40 -23.78 -35.52 31.77
CA PRO A 40 -24.22 -34.12 31.64
C PRO A 40 -24.79 -33.59 33.00
N GLY A 41 -25.11 -32.31 33.11
CA GLY A 41 -26.06 -31.88 34.16
C GLY A 41 -26.23 -30.39 34.44
N ARG A 42 -27.44 -29.90 34.10
CA ARG A 42 -28.18 -28.76 34.69
C ARG A 42 -27.67 -27.36 34.33
N ARG A 43 -28.47 -26.41 33.83
CA ARG A 43 -29.93 -26.26 33.71
C ARG A 43 -30.22 -25.20 32.63
N ALA A 44 -31.18 -25.50 31.75
CA ALA A 44 -32.01 -24.51 31.10
C ALA A 44 -33.07 -24.03 32.11
N ASP A 45 -33.46 -22.75 32.03
CA ASP A 45 -34.85 -22.31 31.85
C ASP A 45 -35.15 -20.92 32.46
N ARG A 46 -35.70 -20.05 31.58
CA ARG A 46 -36.83 -19.14 31.80
C ARG A 46 -36.61 -17.77 32.45
N GLU A 47 -36.61 -16.76 31.58
CA GLU A 47 -37.43 -15.52 31.63
C GLU A 47 -38.90 -15.75 32.11
N PRO A 48 -39.80 -14.74 32.31
CA PRO A 48 -39.67 -13.26 32.23
C PRO A 48 -40.46 -12.48 33.33
N ARG A 49 -40.59 -11.14 33.13
CA ARG A 49 -41.61 -10.19 33.66
C ARG A 49 -41.23 -9.46 34.96
N SER A 50 -41.57 -8.20 35.22
CA SER A 50 -42.18 -7.07 34.48
C SER A 50 -42.20 -5.86 35.44
N ARG A 51 -42.54 -4.67 34.90
CA ARG A 51 -42.96 -3.39 35.54
C ARG A 51 -41.91 -2.28 35.49
N THR A 52 -41.93 -1.40 34.49
CA THR A 52 -42.77 -0.17 34.32
C THR A 52 -42.59 0.89 35.42
N HIS A 53 -41.86 1.97 35.12
CA HIS A 53 -42.32 3.36 35.20
C HIS A 53 -41.29 4.25 34.45
N ARG A 54 -41.68 4.94 33.36
CA ARG A 54 -41.99 6.39 33.30
C ARG A 54 -40.88 7.27 33.91
N GLN A 55 -40.45 8.40 33.38
CA GLN A 55 -40.57 9.15 32.12
C GLN A 55 -39.82 10.48 32.40
N HIS A 56 -39.34 11.15 31.34
CA HIS A 56 -39.08 12.60 31.23
C HIS A 56 -37.74 13.23 31.69
N HIS A 57 -37.11 13.88 30.69
CA HIS A 57 -36.56 15.25 30.60
C HIS A 57 -35.64 15.78 31.71
N GLY A 58 -34.57 16.54 31.47
CA GLY A 58 -34.07 17.27 30.33
C GLY A 58 -32.80 18.04 30.78
N HIS A 59 -32.03 18.56 29.83
CA HIS A 59 -30.78 19.31 30.05
C HIS A 59 -30.96 20.56 30.94
N PRO A 60 -29.95 20.93 31.77
CA PRO A 60 -29.85 22.27 32.34
C PRO A 60 -28.86 23.17 31.57
N PRO A 61 -29.12 24.49 31.46
CA PRO A 61 -28.16 25.47 30.94
C PRO A 61 -27.34 26.12 32.08
N PRO A 62 -26.16 26.72 31.81
CA PRO A 62 -25.41 27.46 32.82
C PRO A 62 -25.63 28.97 32.70
N HIS A 63 -26.11 29.60 33.77
CA HIS A 63 -26.03 31.05 33.94
C HIS A 63 -25.25 31.45 35.19
N GLN A 64 -24.41 32.44 34.94
CA GLN A 64 -23.41 33.09 35.78
C GLN A 64 -24.00 33.69 37.06
N ARG A 65 -23.24 33.64 38.16
CA ARG A 65 -23.49 34.46 39.35
C ARG A 65 -22.20 35.13 39.87
N ARG A 66 -22.33 36.43 40.08
CA ARG A 66 -21.60 37.34 40.98
C ARG A 66 -22.66 38.28 41.58
N PRO A 67 -22.40 39.10 42.61
CA PRO A 67 -21.47 38.95 43.75
C PRO A 67 -22.07 39.41 45.13
N ARG A 68 -21.38 39.02 46.22
CA ARG A 68 -21.17 39.70 47.53
C ARG A 68 -22.34 40.21 48.40
N ALA A 69 -22.29 39.89 49.69
CA ALA A 69 -22.22 40.86 50.81
C ALA A 69 -22.01 40.15 52.17
N HIS A 70 -21.16 40.76 53.03
CA HIS A 70 -21.19 40.92 54.51
C HIS A 70 -21.77 39.78 55.38
N ALA A 71 -21.29 39.42 56.58
CA ALA A 71 -20.35 39.86 57.62
C ALA A 71 -20.57 38.77 58.74
N ASP A 72 -19.74 38.40 59.70
CA ASP A 72 -18.97 39.13 60.71
C ASP A 72 -17.84 38.20 61.21
N ARG A 73 -16.72 38.80 61.62
CA ARG A 73 -15.61 38.14 62.32
C ARG A 73 -15.21 39.03 63.48
N GLU A 74 -14.93 38.41 64.63
CA GLU A 74 -13.81 38.70 65.55
C GLU A 74 -13.80 37.68 66.71
N PRO A 75 -12.73 37.57 67.53
CA PRO A 75 -11.29 37.72 67.26
C PRO A 75 -10.42 36.59 67.88
N ALA A 76 -9.15 36.47 67.48
CA ALA A 76 -8.12 35.66 68.14
C ALA A 76 -6.72 36.29 67.96
N PRO A 77 -5.74 36.02 68.85
CA PRO A 77 -5.05 37.09 69.60
C PRO A 77 -3.71 37.56 69.01
N ALA A 78 -3.28 38.71 69.51
CA ALA A 78 -2.00 39.36 69.27
C ALA A 78 -0.79 38.48 69.60
N ARG A 79 0.19 38.43 68.69
CA ARG A 79 1.57 38.07 69.00
C ARG A 79 2.55 39.02 68.32
N ASP A 80 3.41 39.57 69.18
CA ASP A 80 4.55 40.45 68.98
C ASP A 80 5.26 40.39 67.63
N GLY A 81 5.20 41.51 66.92
CA GLY A 81 6.06 41.83 65.79
C GLY A 81 7.41 42.39 66.25
N ALA A 82 8.29 41.57 66.80
CA ALA A 82 9.69 41.97 67.03
C ALA A 82 10.59 40.77 67.30
N ARG A 83 10.85 39.90 66.29
CA ARG A 83 12.05 39.00 66.24
C ARG A 83 12.16 38.04 65.04
N VAL A 84 11.58 38.34 63.87
CA VAL A 84 11.85 37.52 62.65
C VAL A 84 12.00 38.41 61.41
N ARG A 85 12.87 39.42 61.48
CA ARG A 85 13.27 40.21 60.30
C ARG A 85 14.73 40.05 59.86
N ASP A 86 15.53 39.24 60.55
CA ASP A 86 16.98 39.15 60.27
C ASP A 86 17.53 37.78 59.84
N ALA A 87 16.67 36.80 59.52
CA ALA A 87 17.13 35.46 59.11
C ALA A 87 17.26 35.23 57.58
N HIS A 88 17.05 36.25 56.73
CA HIS A 88 17.18 36.11 55.27
C HIS A 88 18.41 36.79 54.65
N ARG A 89 19.37 37.23 55.46
CA ARG A 89 20.54 37.98 54.99
C ARG A 89 21.85 37.20 54.98
N ARG A 90 21.88 35.89 54.68
CA ARG A 90 23.13 35.16 54.34
C ARG A 90 22.85 33.99 53.39
N ILE A 91 22.63 34.29 52.11
CA ILE A 91 22.77 33.31 51.03
C ILE A 91 24.08 33.66 50.31
N PRO A 92 25.10 32.79 50.30
CA PRO A 92 26.31 33.03 49.52
C PRO A 92 25.96 33.10 48.02
N PRO A 93 26.63 33.95 47.22
CA PRO A 93 26.35 34.03 45.79
C PRO A 93 26.63 32.67 45.16
N GLY A 94 25.58 31.99 44.71
CA GLY A 94 25.71 30.77 43.92
C GLY A 94 26.47 31.05 42.63
N PRO A 95 27.17 30.06 42.06
CA PRO A 95 27.94 30.25 40.83
C PRO A 95 27.04 30.86 39.76
N HIS A 96 27.53 31.91 39.11
CA HIS A 96 26.82 32.65 38.08
C HIS A 96 26.12 31.67 37.13
N PRO A 97 24.83 31.86 36.82
CA PRO A 97 24.18 31.02 35.84
C PRO A 97 25.00 31.11 34.56
N VAL A 98 25.63 29.99 34.19
CA VAL A 98 26.32 29.86 32.91
C VAL A 98 25.28 30.26 31.87
N ARG A 99 25.50 31.42 31.28
CA ARG A 99 24.64 32.00 30.26
C ARG A 99 24.72 31.02 29.11
N ARG A 100 23.80 30.05 29.08
CA ARG A 100 23.68 29.12 27.96
C ARG A 100 23.61 30.02 26.73
N PRO A 101 24.52 29.90 25.76
CA PRO A 101 24.39 30.65 24.54
C PRO A 101 22.98 30.40 24.06
N ALA A 102 22.23 31.48 23.80
CA ALA A 102 20.90 31.36 23.22
C ALA A 102 21.10 30.48 21.99
N VAL A 103 20.64 29.23 22.06
CA VAL A 103 20.63 28.34 20.90
C VAL A 103 19.79 29.11 19.89
N GLY A 104 20.46 29.64 18.88
CA GLY A 104 19.84 30.50 17.89
C GLY A 104 18.59 29.79 17.40
N ARG A 105 17.44 30.43 17.62
CA ARG A 105 16.15 30.05 17.01
C ARG A 105 16.16 30.27 15.48
N ASP A 106 17.33 30.33 14.87
CA ASP A 106 17.55 30.73 13.49
C ASP A 106 17.90 29.53 12.58
N ALA A 107 17.87 28.30 13.11
CA ALA A 107 17.92 27.08 12.30
C ALA A 107 16.56 26.66 11.73
N GLY A 108 15.53 27.51 11.83
CA GLY A 108 14.35 27.42 11.00
C GLY A 108 14.72 27.88 9.60
N GLY A 109 15.18 26.95 8.74
CA GLY A 109 15.47 27.23 7.34
C GLY A 109 14.35 28.08 6.76
N ARG A 110 14.67 29.35 6.44
CA ARG A 110 13.75 30.31 5.87
C ARG A 110 13.24 29.71 4.56
N ARG A 111 12.08 29.05 4.61
CA ARG A 111 11.33 28.75 3.40
C ARG A 111 11.13 30.11 2.71
N PRO A 112 11.60 30.30 1.46
CA PRO A 112 11.48 31.59 0.81
C PRO A 112 10.00 31.95 0.77
N ASP A 113 9.62 32.94 1.55
CA ASP A 113 8.26 33.44 1.63
C ASP A 113 7.95 34.16 0.31
N LEU A 114 7.38 33.42 -0.65
CA LEU A 114 7.03 33.90 -1.99
C LEU A 114 6.09 35.13 -1.94
N ARG A 115 5.46 35.37 -0.78
CA ARG A 115 4.62 36.54 -0.54
C ARG A 115 5.42 37.84 -0.48
N ARG A 116 6.68 37.79 -0.02
CA ARG A 116 7.60 38.95 0.11
C ARG A 116 8.31 39.36 -1.17
N TRP A 117 8.14 38.61 -2.26
CA TRP A 117 8.77 38.96 -3.53
C TRP A 117 8.15 40.25 -4.06
N SER A 118 9.00 41.19 -4.48
CA SER A 118 8.52 42.43 -5.09
C SER A 118 7.69 42.09 -6.34
N PRO A 119 6.69 42.91 -6.69
CA PRO A 119 5.85 42.66 -7.86
C PRO A 119 6.67 42.51 -9.15
N ALA A 120 7.84 43.14 -9.24
CA ALA A 120 8.78 42.98 -10.35
C ALA A 120 9.36 41.56 -10.45
N VAL A 121 9.81 40.97 -9.34
CA VAL A 121 10.37 39.61 -9.34
C VAL A 121 9.28 38.58 -9.65
N LYS A 122 8.04 38.79 -9.18
CA LYS A 122 6.89 37.93 -9.54
C LYS A 122 6.60 37.97 -11.04
N ARG A 123 6.63 39.16 -11.66
CA ARG A 123 6.44 39.32 -13.11
C ARG A 123 7.58 38.69 -13.91
N ALA A 124 8.83 38.84 -13.47
CA ALA A 124 9.98 38.21 -14.11
C ALA A 124 9.91 36.67 -14.03
N ALA A 125 9.57 36.12 -12.86
CA ALA A 125 9.37 34.69 -12.68
C ALA A 125 8.23 34.15 -13.56
N LEU A 126 7.12 34.89 -13.66
CA LEU A 126 6.00 34.55 -14.54
C LEU A 126 6.43 34.59 -16.02
N PHE A 127 7.17 35.61 -16.44
CA PHE A 127 7.69 35.71 -17.81
C PHE A 127 8.62 34.55 -18.14
N VAL A 128 9.57 34.22 -17.26
CA VAL A 128 10.45 33.06 -17.44
C VAL A 128 9.64 31.77 -17.50
N ALA A 129 8.64 31.60 -16.62
CA ALA A 129 7.76 30.44 -16.67
C ALA A 129 7.00 30.35 -18.00
N ILE A 130 6.46 31.46 -18.51
CA ILE A 130 5.77 31.51 -19.80
C ILE A 130 6.73 31.19 -20.95
N VAL A 131 7.95 31.74 -20.95
CA VAL A 131 8.96 31.47 -21.97
C VAL A 131 9.37 30.00 -21.95
N VAL A 132 9.61 29.42 -20.77
CA VAL A 132 9.91 27.99 -20.61
C VAL A 132 8.73 27.13 -21.07
N LEU A 133 7.49 27.51 -20.73
CA LEU A 133 6.29 26.81 -21.20
C LEU A 133 6.11 26.92 -22.72
N ALA A 134 6.35 28.09 -23.30
CA ALA A 134 6.27 28.30 -24.74
C ALA A 134 7.37 27.52 -25.48
N TRP A 135 8.59 27.52 -24.96
CA TRP A 135 9.71 26.76 -25.51
C TRP A 135 9.44 25.26 -25.41
N THR A 136 9.00 24.76 -24.26
CA THR A 136 8.66 23.33 -24.10
C THR A 136 7.47 22.92 -24.97
N ALA A 137 6.44 23.77 -25.11
CA ALA A 137 5.32 23.52 -26.01
C ALA A 137 5.78 23.44 -27.48
N TRP A 138 6.65 24.36 -27.90
CA TRP A 138 7.24 24.36 -29.23
C TRP A 138 8.13 23.14 -29.48
N ASP A 139 9.05 22.84 -28.57
CA ASP A 139 10.02 21.72 -28.68
C ASP A 139 9.33 20.36 -28.70
N THR A 140 8.25 20.22 -27.92
CA THR A 140 7.40 19.01 -27.94
C THR A 140 6.60 18.89 -29.24
N GLY A 141 6.58 19.93 -30.10
CA GLY A 141 5.74 19.98 -31.30
C GLY A 141 4.26 19.97 -30.96
N SER A 142 3.88 20.55 -29.82
CA SER A 142 2.51 20.62 -29.33
C SER A 142 1.71 21.56 -30.24
N ASP A 143 1.16 21.01 -31.31
CA ASP A 143 0.37 21.72 -32.31
C ASP A 143 -1.13 21.46 -32.06
N PRO A 144 -1.87 22.41 -31.44
CA PRO A 144 -3.30 22.24 -31.18
C PRO A 144 -4.11 22.07 -32.46
N ILE A 145 -3.60 22.56 -33.60
CA ILE A 145 -4.27 22.49 -34.89
C ILE A 145 -4.27 21.04 -35.41
N ARG A 146 -3.24 20.23 -35.12
CA ARG A 146 -3.22 18.80 -35.46
C ARG A 146 -4.32 18.02 -34.74
N LEU A 147 -4.62 18.38 -33.48
CA LEU A 147 -5.70 17.74 -32.74
C LEU A 147 -7.06 18.05 -33.36
N VAL A 148 -7.32 19.32 -33.69
CA VAL A 148 -8.57 19.74 -34.35
C VAL A 148 -8.71 19.09 -35.72
N ARG A 149 -7.64 19.03 -36.51
CA ARG A 149 -7.63 18.35 -37.82
C ARG A 149 -7.79 16.82 -37.69
N GLY A 150 -7.41 16.24 -36.56
CA GLY A 150 -7.58 14.82 -36.27
C GLY A 150 -8.98 14.42 -35.80
N LEU A 151 -9.85 15.38 -35.45
CA LEU A 151 -11.21 15.10 -34.97
C LEU A 151 -12.04 14.21 -35.92
N PRO A 152 -12.06 14.44 -37.25
CA PRO A 152 -12.80 13.56 -38.16
C PRO A 152 -12.34 12.10 -38.09
N TRP A 153 -11.03 11.87 -37.92
CA TRP A 153 -10.47 10.51 -37.80
C TRP A 153 -10.85 9.84 -36.48
N ILE A 154 -10.88 10.61 -35.39
CA ILE A 154 -11.38 10.10 -34.09
C ILE A 154 -12.84 9.68 -34.20
N VAL A 155 -13.68 10.51 -34.83
CA VAL A 155 -15.10 10.19 -35.05
C VAL A 155 -15.25 8.95 -35.94
N ASP A 156 -14.43 8.82 -36.99
CA ASP A 156 -14.43 7.64 -37.86
C ASP A 156 -14.08 6.36 -37.08
N ILE A 157 -13.04 6.38 -36.24
CA ILE A 157 -12.70 5.24 -35.37
C ILE A 157 -13.84 4.90 -34.43
N LEU A 158 -14.45 5.89 -33.77
CA LEU A 158 -15.57 5.65 -32.86
C LEU A 158 -16.78 5.05 -33.59
N ARG A 159 -17.03 5.46 -34.83
CA ARG A 159 -18.05 4.85 -35.68
C ARG A 159 -17.71 3.40 -36.04
N ARG A 160 -16.45 3.10 -36.37
CA ARG A 160 -16.00 1.73 -36.66
C ARG A 160 -16.00 0.80 -35.44
N MET A 161 -15.98 1.36 -34.23
CA MET A 161 -16.14 0.61 -32.98
C MET A 161 -17.59 0.22 -32.69
N LEU A 162 -18.57 0.76 -33.41
CA LEU A 162 -20.00 0.50 -33.21
C LEU A 162 -20.62 -0.14 -34.47
N PRO A 163 -21.27 -1.31 -34.36
CA PRO A 163 -21.55 -2.07 -33.14
C PRO A 163 -20.35 -2.92 -32.65
N PRO A 164 -20.27 -3.22 -31.34
CA PRO A 164 -19.26 -4.14 -30.80
C PRO A 164 -19.51 -5.57 -31.30
N ASP A 165 -18.44 -6.26 -31.69
CA ASP A 165 -18.51 -7.66 -32.11
C ASP A 165 -18.56 -8.58 -30.88
N LEU A 166 -19.73 -9.16 -30.61
CA LEU A 166 -19.93 -10.05 -29.46
C LEU A 166 -19.32 -11.44 -29.65
N SER A 167 -18.86 -11.80 -30.86
CA SER A 167 -18.23 -13.10 -31.12
C SER A 167 -16.94 -13.29 -30.30
N VAL A 168 -16.23 -12.19 -30.02
CA VAL A 168 -14.97 -12.18 -29.24
C VAL A 168 -15.20 -12.04 -27.73
N LEU A 169 -16.46 -11.93 -27.27
CA LEU A 169 -16.79 -11.76 -25.85
C LEU A 169 -16.20 -12.87 -24.95
N PRO A 170 -16.24 -14.17 -25.31
CA PRO A 170 -15.63 -15.22 -24.49
C PRO A 170 -14.12 -15.03 -24.33
N ALA A 171 -13.42 -14.65 -25.40
CA ALA A 171 -11.99 -14.37 -25.36
C ALA A 171 -11.67 -13.13 -24.50
N ALA A 172 -12.49 -12.07 -24.60
CA ALA A 172 -12.36 -10.87 -23.79
C ALA A 172 -12.56 -11.16 -22.29
N LEU A 173 -13.56 -11.97 -21.93
CA LEU A 173 -13.81 -12.39 -20.54
C LEU A 173 -12.68 -13.26 -19.99
N LEU A 174 -12.16 -14.19 -20.78
CA LEU A 174 -10.97 -14.97 -20.41
C LEU A 174 -9.75 -14.05 -20.18
N GLY A 175 -9.56 -13.07 -21.06
CA GLY A 175 -8.53 -12.03 -20.90
C GLY A 175 -8.70 -11.24 -19.59
N ALA A 176 -9.93 -10.83 -19.27
CA ALA A 176 -10.24 -10.12 -18.02
C ALA A 176 -9.90 -10.96 -16.78
N VAL A 177 -10.30 -12.24 -16.77
CA VAL A 177 -9.97 -13.17 -15.69
C VAL A 177 -8.46 -13.30 -15.55
N LYS A 178 -7.71 -13.46 -16.66
CA LYS A 178 -6.24 -13.51 -16.62
C LYS A 178 -5.62 -12.22 -16.08
N THR A 179 -6.16 -11.06 -16.41
CA THR A 179 -5.70 -9.78 -15.84
C THR A 179 -5.90 -9.73 -14.32
N VAL A 180 -7.05 -10.19 -13.84
CA VAL A 180 -7.35 -10.25 -12.40
C VAL A 180 -6.45 -11.28 -11.70
N GLU A 181 -6.22 -12.46 -12.29
CA GLU A 181 -5.28 -13.47 -11.77
C GLU A 181 -3.86 -12.91 -11.62
N ILE A 182 -3.35 -12.21 -12.65
CA ILE A 182 -2.01 -11.59 -12.63
C ILE A 182 -1.90 -10.62 -11.45
N ALA A 183 -2.87 -9.73 -11.31
CA ALA A 183 -2.86 -8.72 -10.27
C ALA A 183 -3.07 -9.32 -8.87
N LEU A 184 -3.97 -10.29 -8.70
CA LEU A 184 -4.23 -10.97 -7.44
C LEU A 184 -2.98 -11.71 -6.95
N LEU A 185 -2.43 -12.59 -7.79
CA LEU A 185 -1.26 -13.39 -7.42
C LEU A 185 -0.05 -12.49 -7.16
N GLY A 186 0.20 -11.52 -8.06
CA GLY A 186 1.32 -10.61 -7.90
C GLY A 186 1.21 -9.74 -6.66
N THR A 187 0.02 -9.23 -6.35
CA THR A 187 -0.22 -8.41 -5.16
C THR A 187 -0.14 -9.24 -3.88
N ALA A 188 -0.68 -10.45 -3.86
CA ALA A 188 -0.64 -11.33 -2.69
C ALA A 188 0.80 -11.69 -2.31
N VAL A 189 1.60 -12.13 -3.29
CA VAL A 189 3.02 -12.44 -3.07
C VAL A 189 3.79 -11.18 -2.66
N ALA A 190 3.56 -10.06 -3.34
CA ALA A 190 4.19 -8.78 -2.99
C ALA A 190 3.85 -8.32 -1.58
N ALA A 191 2.61 -8.49 -1.12
CA ALA A 191 2.19 -8.10 0.21
C ALA A 191 2.94 -8.89 1.29
N VAL A 192 3.15 -10.19 1.07
CA VAL A 192 3.92 -11.05 1.98
C VAL A 192 5.40 -10.65 1.98
N LEU A 193 6.02 -10.44 0.82
CA LEU A 193 7.42 -10.03 0.72
C LEU A 193 7.66 -8.61 1.26
N ALA A 194 6.66 -7.73 1.15
CA ALA A 194 6.73 -6.37 1.64
C ALA A 194 6.70 -6.28 3.17
N LEU A 195 6.10 -7.24 3.87
CA LEU A 195 6.04 -7.23 5.34
C LEU A 195 7.43 -7.14 5.98
N PRO A 196 8.36 -8.09 5.77
CA PRO A 196 9.69 -8.01 6.38
C PRO A 196 10.45 -6.76 5.94
N LEU A 197 10.38 -6.39 4.66
CA LEU A 197 11.04 -5.20 4.14
C LEU A 197 10.49 -3.89 4.74
N GLY A 198 9.18 -3.83 5.01
CA GLY A 198 8.53 -2.70 5.66
C GLY A 198 9.00 -2.51 7.10
N PHE A 199 9.12 -3.60 7.87
CA PHE A 199 9.69 -3.54 9.23
C PHE A 199 11.17 -3.17 9.23
N LEU A 200 11.97 -3.70 8.29
CA LEU A 200 13.40 -3.40 8.17
C LEU A 200 13.67 -1.95 7.72
N SER A 201 12.70 -1.31 7.06
CA SER A 201 12.83 0.06 6.56
C SER A 201 12.11 1.11 7.40
N ALA A 202 11.59 0.74 8.58
CA ALA A 202 10.95 1.62 9.56
C ALA A 202 11.94 2.10 10.63
N ARG A 203 12.11 3.42 10.78
CA ARG A 203 13.14 4.02 11.66
C ARG A 203 12.96 3.75 13.15
N ASN A 204 11.74 3.43 13.58
CA ASN A 204 11.38 3.16 14.97
C ASN A 204 11.45 1.68 15.34
N VAL A 205 11.63 0.78 14.37
CA VAL A 205 11.72 -0.67 14.59
C VAL A 205 13.11 -1.20 14.25
N ALA A 206 13.70 -0.79 13.12
CA ALA A 206 14.99 -1.27 12.67
C ALA A 206 16.15 -0.39 13.17
N PRO A 207 17.33 -0.98 13.46
CA PRO A 207 18.53 -0.20 13.77
C PRO A 207 19.00 0.60 12.55
N ALA A 208 19.69 1.72 12.79
CA ALA A 208 20.15 2.63 11.72
C ALA A 208 20.98 1.93 10.63
N SER A 209 21.81 0.95 11.00
CA SER A 209 22.65 0.17 10.08
C SER A 209 21.86 -0.65 9.07
N VAL A 210 20.62 -1.04 9.39
CA VAL A 210 19.72 -1.80 8.49
C VAL A 210 18.75 -0.85 7.79
N PHE A 211 18.27 0.16 8.52
CA PHE A 211 17.32 1.14 8.02
C PHE A 211 17.81 1.88 6.78
N HIS A 212 19.01 2.47 6.82
CA HIS A 212 19.54 3.26 5.71
C HIS A 212 19.70 2.46 4.40
N PRO A 213 20.36 1.28 4.40
CA PRO A 213 20.48 0.49 3.17
C PRO A 213 19.14 -0.08 2.69
N ALA A 214 18.23 -0.47 3.60
CA ALA A 214 16.89 -0.91 3.22
C ALA A 214 16.12 0.22 2.51
N ARG A 215 16.13 1.43 3.07
CA ARG A 215 15.46 2.61 2.49
C ARG A 215 16.05 2.98 1.13
N ALA A 216 17.38 2.97 1.00
CA ALA A 216 18.07 3.27 -0.25
C ALA A 216 17.71 2.25 -1.34
N THR A 217 17.73 0.95 -1.00
CA THR A 217 17.33 -0.13 -1.91
C THR A 217 15.89 0.03 -2.38
N LEU A 218 14.94 0.29 -1.47
CA LEU A 218 13.54 0.50 -1.84
C LEU A 218 13.36 1.70 -2.77
N ASN A 219 14.06 2.81 -2.51
CA ASN A 219 14.00 4.00 -3.35
C ASN A 219 14.58 3.76 -4.74
N PHE A 220 15.67 2.99 -4.84
CA PHE A 220 16.28 2.62 -6.11
C PHE A 220 15.30 1.81 -6.98
N PHE A 221 14.79 0.69 -6.48
CA PHE A 221 13.89 -0.17 -7.25
C PHE A 221 12.54 0.48 -7.57
N ARG A 222 12.09 1.45 -6.76
CA ARG A 222 10.87 2.25 -7.02
C ARG A 222 11.03 3.22 -8.20
N SER A 223 12.25 3.54 -8.60
CA SER A 223 12.52 4.42 -9.75
C SER A 223 12.13 3.78 -11.08
N VAL A 224 12.00 2.44 -11.10
CA VAL A 224 11.58 1.66 -12.26
C VAL A 224 10.09 1.36 -12.15
N ASP A 225 9.32 1.73 -13.18
CA ASP A 225 7.88 1.44 -13.22
C ASP A 225 7.59 -0.02 -13.61
N THR A 226 6.39 -0.49 -13.26
CA THR A 226 5.87 -1.84 -13.54
C THR A 226 6.04 -2.25 -15.01
N LEU A 227 5.84 -1.33 -15.96
CA LEU A 227 5.98 -1.64 -17.40
C LEU A 227 7.41 -2.06 -17.78
N VAL A 228 8.40 -1.41 -17.20
CA VAL A 228 9.81 -1.73 -17.47
C VAL A 228 10.16 -3.10 -16.91
N TYR A 229 9.69 -3.42 -15.70
CA TYR A 229 9.82 -4.78 -15.17
C TYR A 229 9.16 -5.83 -16.06
N ALA A 230 7.97 -5.53 -16.59
CA ALA A 230 7.27 -6.45 -17.49
C ALA A 230 8.10 -6.70 -18.76
N LEU A 231 8.68 -5.67 -19.37
CA LEU A 231 9.56 -5.84 -20.53
C LEU A 231 10.78 -6.71 -20.22
N VAL A 232 11.44 -6.47 -19.08
CA VAL A 232 12.60 -7.28 -18.64
C VAL A 232 12.20 -8.73 -18.39
N PHE A 233 11.10 -8.99 -17.70
CA PHE A 233 10.65 -10.35 -17.43
C PHE A 233 10.12 -11.06 -18.68
N VAL A 234 9.42 -10.36 -19.57
CA VAL A 234 9.02 -10.95 -20.87
C VAL A 234 10.25 -11.38 -21.66
N ALA A 235 11.31 -10.56 -21.68
CA ALA A 235 12.57 -10.92 -22.33
C ALA A 235 13.27 -12.11 -21.63
N ALA A 236 13.16 -12.22 -20.31
CA ALA A 236 13.84 -13.26 -19.53
C ALA A 236 13.11 -14.61 -19.49
N VAL A 237 11.78 -14.62 -19.38
CA VAL A 237 10.97 -15.85 -19.19
C VAL A 237 10.00 -16.15 -20.35
N GLY A 238 9.93 -15.26 -21.34
CA GLY A 238 9.05 -15.39 -22.50
C GLY A 238 7.70 -14.70 -22.35
N LEU A 239 6.88 -14.79 -23.40
CA LEU A 239 5.54 -14.20 -23.46
C LEU A 239 4.54 -14.97 -22.58
N GLY A 240 3.56 -14.25 -22.01
CA GLY A 240 2.44 -14.83 -21.27
C GLY A 240 2.14 -14.14 -19.94
N PRO A 241 1.21 -14.68 -19.12
CA PRO A 241 0.81 -14.08 -17.84
C PRO A 241 1.91 -14.05 -16.77
N PHE A 242 2.83 -15.02 -16.81
CA PHE A 242 3.87 -15.18 -15.79
C PHE A 242 4.83 -13.99 -15.64
N PRO A 243 5.43 -13.41 -16.70
CA PRO A 243 6.21 -12.18 -16.57
C PRO A 243 5.39 -11.00 -16.04
N GLY A 244 4.07 -10.95 -16.31
CA GLY A 244 3.17 -9.96 -15.73
C GLY A 244 3.08 -10.09 -14.21
N VAL A 245 2.95 -11.32 -13.71
CA VAL A 245 2.97 -11.60 -12.26
C VAL A 245 4.30 -11.16 -11.65
N LEU A 246 5.43 -11.51 -12.27
CA LEU A 246 6.77 -11.12 -11.78
C LEU A 246 6.96 -9.61 -11.76
N ALA A 247 6.48 -8.90 -12.78
CA ALA A 247 6.53 -7.45 -12.84
C ALA A 247 5.72 -6.79 -11.72
N VAL A 248 4.49 -7.28 -11.51
CA VAL A 248 3.65 -6.83 -10.40
C VAL A 248 4.33 -7.12 -9.06
N ILE A 249 4.94 -8.29 -8.87
CA ILE A 249 5.67 -8.62 -7.63
C ILE A 249 6.79 -7.63 -7.37
N ALA A 250 7.68 -7.42 -8.35
CA ALA A 250 8.86 -6.57 -8.19
C ALA A 250 8.49 -5.13 -7.82
N TYR A 251 7.55 -4.52 -8.56
CA TYR A 251 7.11 -3.15 -8.32
C TYR A 251 6.21 -3.02 -7.07
N THR A 252 5.31 -3.98 -6.84
CA THR A 252 4.38 -3.91 -5.72
C THR A 252 5.07 -4.10 -4.38
N THR A 253 6.05 -5.00 -4.32
CA THR A 253 6.81 -5.29 -3.09
C THR A 253 7.53 -4.03 -2.60
N THR A 254 8.20 -3.32 -3.49
CA THR A 254 9.01 -2.14 -3.14
C THR A 254 8.14 -0.98 -2.67
N SER A 255 7.02 -0.73 -3.36
CA SER A 255 6.07 0.31 -2.96
C SER A 255 5.31 -0.05 -1.67
N LEU A 256 4.88 -1.30 -1.49
CA LEU A 256 4.19 -1.71 -0.26
C LEU A 256 5.13 -1.66 0.94
N ALA A 257 6.38 -2.11 0.80
CA ALA A 257 7.37 -2.03 1.87
C ALA A 257 7.56 -0.58 2.33
N LYS A 258 7.59 0.37 1.40
CA LYS A 258 7.68 1.79 1.73
C LYS A 258 6.44 2.28 2.50
N LEU A 259 5.24 1.98 1.99
CA LEU A 259 3.97 2.37 2.64
C LEU A 259 3.85 1.73 4.04
N TYR A 260 4.24 0.46 4.18
CA TYR A 260 4.28 -0.23 5.46
C TYR A 260 5.25 0.44 6.42
N SER A 261 6.46 0.82 5.97
CA SER A 261 7.42 1.53 6.81
C SER A 261 6.87 2.86 7.33
N GLU A 262 6.16 3.62 6.50
CA GLU A 262 5.56 4.90 6.88
C GLU A 262 4.43 4.72 7.89
N ALA A 263 3.58 3.70 7.68
CA ALA A 263 2.55 3.33 8.64
C ALA A 263 3.13 2.89 9.99
N ILE A 264 4.22 2.10 9.99
CA ILE A 264 4.93 1.70 11.22
C ILE A 264 5.54 2.92 11.91
N GLU A 265 6.13 3.86 11.16
CA GLU A 265 6.71 5.09 11.73
C GLU A 265 5.65 6.04 12.31
N GLY A 266 4.40 5.91 11.89
CA GLY A 266 3.26 6.72 12.32
C GLY A 266 2.48 6.18 13.52
N ILE A 267 2.87 5.04 14.11
CA ILE A 267 2.16 4.46 15.27
C ILE A 267 2.24 5.33 16.52
N GLU A 268 1.24 5.19 17.39
CA GLU A 268 1.26 5.82 18.70
C GLU A 268 2.23 5.11 19.65
N ARG A 269 3.04 5.89 20.36
CA ARG A 269 4.05 5.34 21.29
C ARG A 269 3.45 4.82 22.59
N GLY A 270 2.34 5.39 23.06
CA GLY A 270 1.72 5.03 24.34
C GLY A 270 1.46 3.52 24.50
N PRO A 271 0.75 2.86 23.56
CA PRO A 271 0.54 1.41 23.62
C PRO A 271 1.84 0.58 23.61
N VAL A 272 2.86 1.04 22.87
CA VAL A 272 4.17 0.38 22.76
C VAL A 272 4.94 0.48 24.08
N ASP A 273 4.96 1.67 24.68
CA ASP A 273 5.64 1.93 25.95
C ASP A 273 4.98 1.17 27.11
N ALA A 274 3.64 1.08 27.12
CA ALA A 274 2.89 0.32 28.12
C ALA A 274 3.25 -1.18 28.11
N ILE A 275 3.35 -1.80 26.93
CA ILE A 275 3.76 -3.21 26.79
C ILE A 275 5.25 -3.37 27.13
N THR A 276 6.09 -2.41 26.78
CA THR A 276 7.51 -2.45 27.13
C THR A 276 7.71 -2.43 28.65
N ALA A 277 6.90 -1.67 29.38
CA ALA A 277 6.95 -1.57 30.84
C ALA A 277 6.62 -2.89 31.56
N THR A 278 5.96 -3.86 30.90
CA THR A 278 5.69 -5.19 31.49
C THR A 278 6.89 -6.14 31.40
N GLY A 279 8.04 -5.68 30.89
CA GLY A 279 9.22 -6.53 30.63
C GLY A 279 9.11 -7.36 29.35
N ALA A 280 8.23 -6.97 28.42
CA ALA A 280 8.03 -7.68 27.17
C ALA A 280 9.29 -7.67 26.28
N THR A 281 9.58 -8.80 25.65
CA THR A 281 10.64 -8.94 24.63
C THR A 281 10.29 -8.16 23.37
N ARG A 282 11.30 -7.86 22.53
CA ARG A 282 11.09 -7.13 21.26
C ARG A 282 10.04 -7.76 20.35
N LEU A 283 9.98 -9.09 20.30
CA LEU A 283 9.01 -9.81 19.48
C LEU A 283 7.58 -9.68 20.04
N GLN A 284 7.43 -9.66 21.37
CA GLN A 284 6.14 -9.40 22.02
C GLN A 284 5.68 -7.97 21.78
N ILE A 285 6.58 -6.98 21.90
CA ILE A 285 6.28 -5.57 21.59
C ILE A 285 5.84 -5.43 20.12
N LEU A 286 6.53 -6.08 19.19
CA LEU A 286 6.16 -6.05 17.78
C LEU A 286 4.77 -6.66 17.53
N LYS A 287 4.52 -7.83 18.10
CA LYS A 287 3.28 -8.60 17.88
C LYS A 287 2.06 -7.96 18.54
N PHE A 288 2.21 -7.40 19.74
CA PHE A 288 1.08 -6.91 20.54
C PHE A 288 0.98 -5.38 20.61
N GLY A 289 2.09 -4.67 20.40
CA GLY A 289 2.12 -3.20 20.42
C GLY A 289 2.05 -2.59 19.03
N VAL A 290 2.83 -3.10 18.07
CA VAL A 290 2.95 -2.48 16.74
C VAL A 290 1.97 -3.06 15.73
N LEU A 291 1.99 -4.39 15.56
CA LEU A 291 1.22 -5.07 14.51
C LEU A 291 -0.29 -4.76 14.55
N PRO A 292 -0.96 -4.74 15.72
CA PRO A 292 -2.40 -4.46 15.78
C PRO A 292 -2.76 -3.04 15.31
N GLN A 293 -1.86 -2.06 15.53
CA GLN A 293 -2.09 -0.67 15.11
C GLN A 293 -1.99 -0.50 13.59
N VAL A 294 -1.09 -1.23 12.93
CA VAL A 294 -0.80 -1.05 11.50
C VAL A 294 -1.59 -1.99 10.59
N LEU A 295 -2.08 -3.12 11.11
CA LEU A 295 -2.72 -4.16 10.30
C LEU A 295 -3.94 -3.67 9.48
N PRO A 296 -4.87 -2.85 10.03
CA PRO A 296 -6.00 -2.32 9.25
C PRO A 296 -5.53 -1.43 8.07
N LEU A 297 -4.48 -0.64 8.32
CA LEU A 297 -3.90 0.23 7.30
C LEU A 297 -3.11 -0.56 6.24
N PHE A 298 -2.40 -1.61 6.64
CA PHE A 298 -1.72 -2.51 5.71
C PHE A 298 -2.71 -3.16 4.76
N LEU A 299 -3.82 -3.68 5.29
CA LEU A 299 -4.84 -4.31 4.46
C LEU A 299 -5.47 -3.29 3.49
N SER A 300 -5.68 -2.06 3.94
CA SER A 300 -6.13 -0.95 3.08
C SER A 300 -5.13 -0.66 1.95
N TYR A 301 -3.82 -0.70 2.21
CA TYR A 301 -2.81 -0.55 1.16
C TYR A 301 -2.79 -1.74 0.19
N VAL A 302 -2.93 -2.97 0.67
CA VAL A 302 -3.00 -4.16 -0.20
C VAL A 302 -4.20 -4.09 -1.14
N LEU A 303 -5.38 -3.74 -0.62
CA LEU A 303 -6.60 -3.60 -1.43
C LEU A 303 -6.47 -2.47 -2.46
N TYR A 304 -5.88 -1.33 -2.07
CA TYR A 304 -5.57 -0.25 -3.01
C TYR A 304 -4.59 -0.72 -4.11
N ARG A 305 -3.51 -1.42 -3.72
CA ARG A 305 -2.53 -1.91 -4.70
C ARG A 305 -3.14 -2.92 -5.64
N LEU A 306 -4.00 -3.81 -5.15
CA LEU A 306 -4.72 -4.78 -5.98
C LEU A 306 -5.52 -4.08 -7.09
N GLU A 307 -6.33 -3.08 -6.76
CA GLU A 307 -7.10 -2.30 -7.73
C GLU A 307 -6.18 -1.63 -8.77
N THR A 308 -5.14 -0.94 -8.30
CA THR A 308 -4.18 -0.28 -9.20
C THR A 308 -3.42 -1.27 -10.08
N ASN A 309 -3.12 -2.47 -9.57
CA ASN A 309 -2.41 -3.52 -10.28
C ASN A 309 -3.29 -4.20 -11.33
N ILE A 310 -4.61 -4.32 -11.10
CA ILE A 310 -5.56 -4.78 -12.12
C ILE A 310 -5.56 -3.82 -13.30
N ARG A 311 -5.56 -2.51 -13.04
CA ARG A 311 -5.45 -1.47 -14.08
C ARG A 311 -4.08 -1.48 -14.76
N ALA A 312 -2.99 -1.65 -14.01
CA ALA A 312 -1.65 -1.75 -14.59
C ALA A 312 -1.55 -2.97 -15.52
N ALA A 313 -2.08 -4.12 -15.11
CA ALA A 313 -2.03 -5.38 -15.85
C ALA A 313 -2.75 -5.31 -17.21
N THR A 314 -3.73 -4.42 -17.41
CA THR A 314 -4.30 -4.18 -18.75
C THR A 314 -3.28 -3.55 -19.69
N VAL A 315 -2.40 -2.67 -19.20
CA VAL A 315 -1.35 -2.06 -20.01
C VAL A 315 -0.18 -3.02 -20.20
N LEU A 316 0.17 -3.83 -19.19
CA LEU A 316 1.22 -4.86 -19.30
C LEU A 316 0.93 -5.86 -20.44
N GLY A 317 -0.35 -6.12 -20.75
CA GLY A 317 -0.71 -6.98 -21.87
C GLY A 317 -0.19 -6.51 -23.23
N PHE A 318 0.04 -5.20 -23.41
CA PHE A 318 0.60 -4.63 -24.64
C PHE A 318 2.08 -4.96 -24.86
N VAL A 319 2.79 -5.37 -23.81
CA VAL A 319 4.20 -5.77 -23.90
C VAL A 319 4.36 -7.29 -23.90
N GLY A 320 3.27 -8.04 -24.03
CA GLY A 320 3.29 -9.51 -24.07
C GLY A 320 3.13 -10.19 -22.72
N ALA A 321 2.74 -9.45 -21.67
CA ALA A 321 2.47 -10.00 -20.33
C ALA A 321 1.09 -10.66 -20.20
N GLY A 322 0.38 -10.89 -21.32
CA GLY A 322 -0.93 -11.55 -21.36
C GLY A 322 -2.10 -10.70 -20.84
N GLY A 323 -3.19 -11.38 -20.46
CA GLY A 323 -4.41 -10.72 -19.98
C GLY A 323 -5.22 -10.01 -21.08
N ILE A 324 -6.17 -9.17 -20.67
CA ILE A 324 -7.09 -8.48 -21.58
C ILE A 324 -6.38 -7.50 -22.53
N GLY A 325 -5.27 -6.90 -22.06
CA GLY A 325 -4.46 -5.97 -22.86
C GLY A 325 -3.86 -6.61 -24.11
N PHE A 326 -3.54 -7.90 -24.05
CA PHE A 326 -3.02 -8.65 -25.18
C PHE A 326 -4.06 -8.76 -26.31
N TYR A 327 -5.32 -9.08 -25.96
CA TYR A 327 -6.42 -9.12 -26.92
C TYR A 327 -6.71 -7.74 -27.51
N LEU A 328 -6.76 -6.70 -26.66
CA LEU A 328 -6.98 -5.34 -27.11
C LEU A 328 -5.91 -4.90 -28.12
N GLN A 329 -4.64 -5.14 -27.80
CA GLN A 329 -3.54 -4.84 -28.71
C GLN A 329 -3.63 -5.64 -30.01
N THR A 330 -4.00 -6.92 -29.94
CA THR A 330 -4.13 -7.80 -31.12
C THR A 330 -5.17 -7.26 -32.09
N TYR A 331 -6.38 -6.96 -31.61
CA TYR A 331 -7.46 -6.45 -32.46
C TYR A 331 -7.16 -5.05 -33.00
N LEU A 332 -6.55 -4.17 -32.21
CA LEU A 332 -6.15 -2.85 -32.68
C LEU A 332 -5.08 -2.93 -33.78
N ARG A 333 -4.11 -3.86 -33.66
CA ARG A 333 -3.10 -4.10 -34.70
C ARG A 333 -3.69 -4.71 -35.97
N ALA A 334 -4.73 -5.52 -35.83
CA ALA A 334 -5.48 -6.10 -36.94
C ALA A 334 -6.49 -5.13 -37.59
N ILE A 335 -6.64 -3.90 -37.06
CA ILE A 335 -7.64 -2.92 -37.52
C ILE A 335 -9.09 -3.45 -37.32
N GLU A 336 -9.27 -4.42 -36.42
CA GLU A 336 -10.57 -4.99 -36.04
C GLU A 336 -11.23 -4.15 -34.94
N TYR A 337 -11.67 -2.94 -35.30
CA TYR A 337 -12.21 -1.98 -34.32
C TYR A 337 -13.46 -2.46 -33.58
N ALA A 338 -14.32 -3.26 -34.22
CA ALA A 338 -15.52 -3.83 -33.60
C ALA A 338 -15.17 -4.90 -32.54
N ALA A 339 -14.12 -5.70 -32.74
CA ALA A 339 -13.64 -6.64 -31.74
C ALA A 339 -12.91 -5.90 -30.60
N ALA A 340 -12.10 -4.90 -30.94
CA ALA A 340 -11.43 -4.04 -29.96
C ALA A 340 -12.41 -3.31 -29.04
N SER A 341 -13.57 -2.88 -29.55
CA SER A 341 -14.58 -2.20 -28.74
C SER A 341 -15.26 -3.13 -27.72
N THR A 342 -15.49 -4.40 -28.06
CA THR A 342 -15.93 -5.42 -27.10
C THR A 342 -14.92 -5.61 -25.98
N VAL A 343 -13.62 -5.74 -26.31
CA VAL A 343 -12.55 -5.88 -25.30
C VAL A 343 -12.46 -4.62 -24.42
N LEU A 344 -12.62 -3.43 -25.01
CA LEU A 344 -12.64 -2.17 -24.26
C LEU A 344 -13.82 -2.11 -23.28
N LEU A 345 -15.02 -2.49 -23.72
CA LEU A 345 -16.22 -2.52 -22.90
C LEU A 345 -16.08 -3.50 -21.72
N VAL A 346 -15.55 -4.70 -21.98
CA VAL A 346 -15.23 -5.68 -20.93
C VAL A 346 -14.19 -5.12 -19.96
N THR A 347 -13.16 -4.42 -20.45
CA THR A 347 -12.14 -3.79 -19.60
C THR A 347 -12.75 -2.75 -18.67
N VAL A 348 -13.61 -1.86 -19.18
CA VAL A 348 -14.30 -0.84 -18.37
C VAL A 348 -15.18 -1.50 -17.31
N LEU A 349 -16.02 -2.47 -17.69
CA LEU A 349 -16.89 -3.18 -16.76
C LEU A 349 -16.08 -3.92 -15.68
N MET A 350 -15.01 -4.62 -16.07
CA MET A 350 -14.13 -5.31 -15.12
C MET A 350 -13.55 -4.35 -14.09
N VAL A 351 -12.99 -3.21 -14.53
CA VAL A 351 -12.40 -2.21 -13.63
C VAL A 351 -13.46 -1.61 -12.71
N MET A 352 -14.66 -1.29 -13.22
CA MET A 352 -15.77 -0.77 -12.40
C MET A 352 -16.21 -1.77 -11.32
N VAL A 353 -16.33 -3.05 -11.66
CA VAL A 353 -16.72 -4.10 -10.72
C VAL A 353 -15.66 -4.28 -9.62
N VAL A 354 -14.38 -4.32 -10.01
CA VAL A 354 -13.26 -4.44 -9.08
C VAL A 354 -13.17 -3.25 -8.13
N ASP A 355 -13.32 -2.03 -8.64
CA ASP A 355 -13.30 -0.81 -7.85
C ASP A 355 -14.46 -0.78 -6.84
N ALA A 356 -15.68 -1.09 -7.31
CA ALA A 356 -16.85 -1.18 -6.43
C ALA A 356 -16.69 -2.24 -5.33
N LEU A 357 -16.09 -3.40 -5.63
CA LEU A 357 -15.82 -4.44 -4.64
C LEU A 357 -14.74 -4.00 -3.65
N SER A 358 -13.66 -3.39 -4.14
CA SER A 358 -12.53 -2.92 -3.31
C SER A 358 -12.96 -1.80 -2.36
N SER A 359 -13.80 -0.88 -2.83
CA SER A 359 -14.39 0.19 -2.03
C SER A 359 -15.28 -0.36 -0.90
N LYS A 360 -16.16 -1.32 -1.20
CA LYS A 360 -17.01 -1.99 -0.19
C LYS A 360 -16.20 -2.74 0.87
N LEU A 361 -15.12 -3.42 0.46
CA LEU A 361 -14.24 -4.12 1.39
C LEU A 361 -13.48 -3.14 2.30
N ARG A 362 -12.97 -2.04 1.75
CA ARG A 362 -12.26 -1.01 2.50
C ARG A 362 -13.16 -0.34 3.54
N ALA A 363 -14.41 -0.04 3.18
CA ALA A 363 -15.39 0.59 4.08
C ALA A 363 -15.85 -0.30 5.26
N ARG A 364 -15.48 -1.59 5.27
CA ARG A 364 -15.70 -2.48 6.42
C ARG A 364 -14.48 -2.59 7.34
N LEU A 365 -13.32 -2.12 6.90
CA LEU A 365 -12.03 -2.26 7.59
C LEU A 365 -11.61 -0.97 8.31
N VAL A 366 -12.06 0.18 7.79
CA VAL A 366 -11.90 1.54 8.34
C VAL A 366 -13.30 2.05 8.63
#